data_AF-A0A843HLG7-F1
#
_entry.id   AF-A0A843HLG7-F1
#
_cell.length_a   1.000
_cell.length_b   1.000
_cell.length_c   1.000
_cell.angle_alpha   90.00
_cell.angle_beta   90.00
_cell.angle_gamma   90.00
#
_symmetry.space_group_name_H-M   'P 1'
#
loop_
_entity.id
_entity.type
_entity.pdbx_description
1 polymer ?
#
loop_
_entity_poly.entity_id
_entity_poly.type
_entity_poly.pdbx_seq_one_letter_code
_entity_poly.pdbx_strand_id
1 'polypeptide(L)'
;MKEQKQINGVVFDVKHITPSELHQKAQYTISHVKLLDDCYQRPSITKRAIYNTWFDWFESVPDMYSFGVDTYNTNVFTLSGVIEYSHGMVEVIHITPTKHILYTA
;
A
#
# COMPACT_ATOMS: atom_id res chain seq x y z
N MET A 1 0.39 -13.66 19.60
CA MET A 1 1.47 -13.73 18.60
C MET A 1 0.96 -12.99 17.38
N LYS A 2 1.68 -11.98 16.85
CA LYS A 2 1.24 -11.27 15.65
C LYS A 2 1.57 -12.13 14.43
N GLU A 3 0.61 -12.32 13.55
CA GLU A 3 0.83 -13.00 12.27
C GLU A 3 1.56 -12.06 11.31
N GLN A 4 2.51 -12.61 10.55
CA GLN A 4 3.31 -11.86 9.59
C GLN A 4 3.39 -12.61 8.26
N LYS A 5 3.35 -11.87 7.16
CA LYS A 5 3.51 -12.40 5.80
C LYS A 5 4.64 -11.64 5.11
N GLN A 6 5.48 -12.37 4.39
CA GLN A 6 6.51 -11.76 3.55
C GLN A 6 6.02 -11.66 2.11
N ILE A 7 6.08 -10.46 1.53
CA ILE A 7 5.71 -10.18 0.14
C ILE A 7 6.93 -9.54 -0.52
N ASN A 8 7.50 -10.27 -1.49
CA ASN A 8 8.71 -9.90 -2.22
C ASN A 8 9.79 -9.23 -1.33
N GLY A 9 10.24 -9.95 -0.30
CA GLY A 9 11.29 -9.46 0.60
C GLY A 9 10.81 -8.60 1.77
N VAL A 10 9.63 -7.98 1.70
CA VAL A 10 9.10 -7.07 2.73
C VAL A 10 8.15 -7.80 3.67
N VAL A 11 8.32 -7.61 4.97
CA VAL A 11 7.47 -8.21 6.01
C VAL A 11 6.30 -7.27 6.35
N PHE A 12 5.09 -7.83 6.38
CA PHE A 12 3.86 -7.17 6.75
C PHE A 12 3.24 -7.84 7.97
N ASP A 13 2.78 -7.03 8.93
CA ASP A 13 1.89 -7.51 9.99
C ASP A 13 0.52 -7.79 9.36
N VAL A 14 0.00 -9.01 9.52
CA VAL A 14 -1.29 -9.41 8.96
C VAL A 14 -2.41 -8.95 9.89
N LYS A 15 -3.43 -8.31 9.30
CA LYS A 15 -4.65 -7.91 9.98
C LYS A 15 -5.87 -8.47 9.25
N HIS A 16 -6.48 -9.48 9.85
CA HIS A 16 -7.74 -10.05 9.42
C HIS A 16 -8.88 -9.05 9.65
N ILE A 17 -9.69 -8.81 8.63
CA ILE A 17 -10.89 -7.97 8.65
C ILE A 17 -12.02 -8.70 7.92
N THR A 18 -13.27 -8.24 8.06
CA THR A 18 -14.38 -8.90 7.37
C THR A 18 -14.27 -8.74 5.84
N PRO A 19 -14.81 -9.67 5.04
CA PRO A 19 -14.81 -9.53 3.58
C PRO A 19 -15.43 -8.22 3.08
N SER A 20 -16.47 -7.71 3.75
CA SER A 20 -17.10 -6.43 3.39
C SER A 20 -16.21 -5.23 3.70
N GLU A 21 -15.51 -5.24 4.84
CA GLU A 21 -14.52 -4.19 5.16
C GLU A 21 -13.36 -4.22 4.17
N LEU A 22 -12.87 -5.41 3.81
CA LEU A 22 -11.78 -5.57 2.85
C LEU A 22 -12.16 -5.07 1.47
N HIS A 23 -13.36 -5.43 1.00
CA HIS A 23 -13.88 -4.94 -0.27
C HIS A 23 -14.01 -3.42 -0.30
N GLN A 24 -14.63 -2.82 0.74
CA GLN A 24 -14.74 -1.37 0.86
C GLN A 24 -13.37 -0.70 0.86
N LYS A 25 -12.41 -1.30 1.57
CA LYS A 25 -11.05 -0.80 1.67
C LYS A 25 -10.32 -0.84 0.33
N ALA A 26 -10.40 -1.96 -0.39
CA ALA A 26 -9.81 -2.12 -1.71
C ALA A 26 -10.41 -1.11 -2.71
N GLN A 27 -11.73 -0.97 -2.73
CA GLN A 27 -12.41 0.02 -3.58
C GLN A 27 -11.97 1.46 -3.27
N TYR A 28 -11.88 1.80 -1.98
CA TYR A 28 -11.37 3.11 -1.58
C TYR A 28 -9.94 3.34 -2.07
N THR A 29 -9.04 2.38 -1.82
CA THR A 29 -7.64 2.47 -2.27
C THR A 29 -7.55 2.65 -3.79
N ILE A 30 -8.25 1.82 -4.58
CA ILE A 30 -8.24 1.92 -6.05
C ILE A 30 -8.71 3.30 -6.54
N SER A 31 -9.70 3.89 -5.88
CA SER A 31 -10.31 5.15 -6.32
C SER A 31 -9.64 6.41 -5.77
N HIS A 32 -8.83 6.32 -4.72
CA HIS A 32 -8.32 7.48 -3.99
C HIS A 32 -6.79 7.57 -3.89
N VAL A 33 -6.04 6.52 -4.22
CA VAL A 33 -4.58 6.64 -4.22
C VAL A 33 -4.11 7.65 -5.26
N LYS A 34 -3.11 8.43 -4.87
CA LYS A 34 -2.55 9.52 -5.67
C LYS A 34 -1.08 9.30 -5.98
N LEU A 35 -0.57 9.95 -7.03
CA LEU A 35 0.87 10.02 -7.24
C LEU A 35 1.48 11.02 -6.24
N LEU A 36 2.78 10.88 -5.99
CA LEU A 36 3.48 11.79 -5.07
C LEU A 36 3.36 13.26 -5.50
N ASP A 37 3.39 13.52 -6.80
CA ASP A 37 3.31 14.86 -7.38
C ASP A 37 1.88 15.46 -7.32
N ASP A 38 0.84 14.64 -7.14
CA ASP A 38 -0.52 15.12 -6.83
C ASP A 38 -0.64 15.59 -5.37
N CYS A 39 0.19 15.03 -4.48
CA CYS A 39 0.19 15.33 -3.04
C CYS A 39 1.06 16.53 -2.68
N TYR A 40 2.19 16.70 -3.38
CA TYR A 40 3.16 17.75 -3.09
C TYR A 40 3.50 18.53 -4.36
N GLN A 41 3.34 19.86 -4.32
CA GLN A 41 3.74 20.73 -5.44
C GLN A 41 5.24 20.63 -5.74
N ARG A 42 6.07 20.40 -4.71
CA ARG A 42 7.54 20.23 -4.80
C ARG A 42 8.00 19.23 -3.73
N PRO A 43 7.86 17.91 -3.95
CA PRO A 43 8.35 16.92 -3.00
C PRO A 43 9.87 17.04 -2.87
N SER A 44 10.40 16.87 -1.65
CA SER A 44 11.84 16.85 -1.46
C SER A 44 12.46 15.63 -2.15
N ILE A 45 13.76 15.72 -2.46
CA ILE A 45 14.52 14.60 -3.04
C ILE A 45 14.35 13.33 -2.19
N THR A 46 14.42 13.46 -0.86
CA THR A 46 14.20 12.34 0.07
C THR A 46 12.81 11.71 -0.07
N LYS A 47 11.74 12.52 -0.17
CA LYS A 47 10.38 11.98 -0.36
C LYS A 47 10.25 11.24 -1.69
N ARG A 48 10.83 11.79 -2.76
CA ARG A 48 10.83 11.15 -4.08
C ARG A 48 11.62 9.84 -4.07
N ALA A 49 12.78 9.80 -3.42
CA ALA A 49 13.57 8.59 -3.27
C ALA A 49 12.80 7.49 -2.51
N ILE A 50 12.15 7.83 -1.38
CA ILE A 50 11.33 6.87 -0.62
C ILE A 50 10.17 6.35 -1.46
N TYR A 51 9.45 7.25 -2.14
CA TYR A 51 8.33 6.86 -3.00
C TYR A 51 8.79 5.93 -4.13
N ASN A 52 9.87 6.28 -4.82
CA ASN A 52 10.40 5.49 -5.92
C ASN A 52 10.87 4.11 -5.45
N THR A 53 11.55 4.00 -4.31
CA THR A 53 11.93 2.68 -3.76
C THR A 53 10.71 1.78 -3.53
N TRP A 54 9.61 2.34 -3.02
CA TRP A 54 8.39 1.57 -2.85
C TRP A 54 7.64 1.31 -4.15
N PHE A 55 7.74 2.22 -5.12
CA PHE A 55 7.18 2.04 -6.45
C PHE A 55 7.91 0.91 -7.20
N ASP A 56 9.25 0.87 -7.16
CA ASP A 56 10.05 -0.22 -7.71
C ASP A 56 9.72 -1.56 -7.05
N TRP A 57 9.53 -1.56 -5.72
CA TRP A 57 9.03 -2.74 -5.01
C TRP A 57 7.62 -3.12 -5.47
N PHE A 58 6.71 -2.16 -5.63
CA PHE A 58 5.36 -2.40 -6.16
C PHE A 58 5.40 -3.06 -7.55
N GLU A 59 6.20 -2.56 -8.48
CA GLU A 59 6.33 -3.12 -9.84
C GLU A 59 6.87 -4.57 -9.83
N SER A 60 7.57 -4.95 -8.76
CA SER A 60 8.10 -6.30 -8.58
C SER A 60 7.16 -7.28 -7.88
N VAL A 61 6.01 -6.82 -7.36
CA VAL A 61 5.00 -7.69 -6.72
C VAL A 61 4.00 -8.16 -7.79
N PRO A 62 3.89 -9.49 -8.04
CA PRO A 62 2.88 -10.01 -8.95
C PRO A 62 1.46 -9.66 -8.49
N ASP A 63 0.54 -9.54 -9.44
CA ASP A 63 -0.89 -9.32 -9.19
C ASP A 63 -1.22 -8.00 -8.48
N MET A 64 -0.25 -7.07 -8.40
CA MET A 64 -0.50 -5.78 -7.78
C MET A 64 -1.21 -4.85 -8.77
N TYR A 65 -2.42 -4.45 -8.40
CA TYR A 65 -3.36 -3.76 -9.28
C TYR A 65 -3.30 -2.23 -9.14
N SER A 66 -3.11 -1.73 -7.92
CA SER A 66 -3.10 -0.30 -7.63
C SER A 66 -2.11 0.00 -6.52
N PHE A 67 -1.44 1.14 -6.61
CA PHE A 67 -0.50 1.62 -5.60
C PHE A 67 -0.34 3.14 -5.67
N GLY A 68 -0.27 3.78 -4.50
CA GLY A 68 0.04 5.20 -4.44
C GLY A 68 -0.08 5.77 -3.03
N VAL A 69 -0.02 7.09 -2.94
CA VAL A 69 -0.17 7.83 -1.68
C VAL A 69 -1.63 7.84 -1.28
N ASP A 70 -1.91 7.33 -0.08
CA ASP A 70 -3.25 7.26 0.52
C ASP A 70 -3.51 8.44 1.45
N THR A 71 -2.56 8.70 2.35
CA THR A 71 -2.61 9.84 3.28
C THR A 71 -1.26 10.54 3.34
N TYR A 72 -1.26 11.85 3.52
CA TYR A 72 -0.03 12.63 3.58
C TYR A 72 -0.19 13.91 4.41
N ASN A 73 0.92 14.39 4.93
CA ASN A 73 1.06 15.73 5.52
C ASN A 73 2.44 16.30 5.13
N THR A 74 2.83 17.45 5.68
CA THR A 74 4.11 18.11 5.35
C THR A 74 5.33 17.20 5.56
N ASN A 75 5.27 16.28 6.52
CA ASN A 75 6.41 15.50 6.98
C ASN A 75 6.41 14.06 6.45
N VAL A 76 5.24 13.43 6.39
CA VAL A 76 5.11 11.99 6.11
C VAL A 76 3.98 11.70 5.12
N PHE A 77 4.08 10.54 4.48
CA PHE A 77 3.01 9.96 3.68
C PHE A 77 2.89 8.46 3.98
N THR A 78 1.69 7.94 3.75
CA THR A 78 1.34 6.54 3.78
C THR A 78 1.08 6.09 2.36
N LEU A 79 1.62 4.94 2.00
CA LEU A 79 1.37 4.30 0.72
C LEU A 79 0.38 3.17 0.92
N SER A 80 -0.53 3.01 -0.03
CA SER A 80 -1.49 1.92 -0.01
C SER A 80 -1.58 1.31 -1.39
N GLY A 81 -1.90 0.03 -1.44
CA GLY A 81 -2.08 -0.69 -2.68
C GLY A 81 -2.97 -1.90 -2.54
N VAL A 82 -3.42 -2.41 -3.68
CA VAL A 82 -4.31 -3.57 -3.78
C VAL A 82 -3.61 -4.65 -4.58
N ILE A 83 -3.61 -5.87 -4.03
CA ILE A 83 -3.19 -7.09 -4.70
C ILE A 83 -4.46 -7.86 -5.03
N GLU A 84 -4.68 -8.17 -6.31
CA GLU A 84 -5.85 -8.89 -6.79
C GLU A 84 -5.39 -10.18 -7.48
N TYR A 85 -5.48 -11.29 -6.76
CA TYR A 85 -5.04 -12.58 -7.27
C TYR A 85 -6.04 -13.14 -8.28
N SER A 86 -5.54 -13.93 -9.23
CA SER A 86 -6.33 -14.56 -10.31
C SER A 86 -7.55 -15.39 -9.88
N HIS A 87 -7.62 -15.82 -8.62
CA HIS A 87 -8.73 -16.59 -8.03
C HIS A 87 -9.74 -15.71 -7.28
N GLY A 88 -9.65 -14.39 -7.43
CA GLY A 88 -10.59 -13.41 -6.85
C GLY A 88 -10.31 -13.05 -5.39
N MET A 89 -9.20 -13.51 -4.80
CA MET A 89 -8.75 -13.00 -3.51
C MET A 89 -8.17 -11.60 -3.69
N VAL A 90 -8.50 -10.72 -2.76
CA VAL A 90 -8.02 -9.34 -2.72
C VAL A 90 -7.32 -9.12 -1.39
N GLU A 91 -6.13 -8.56 -1.42
CA GLU A 91 -5.44 -8.07 -0.23
C GLU A 91 -5.16 -6.58 -0.38
N VAL A 92 -5.14 -5.84 0.73
CA VAL A 92 -4.79 -4.42 0.73
C VAL A 92 -3.56 -4.23 1.59
N ILE A 93 -2.53 -3.58 1.06
CA ILE A 93 -1.34 -3.22 1.83
C ILE A 93 -1.40 -1.76 2.26
N HIS A 94 -0.90 -1.48 3.46
CA HIS A 94 -0.60 -0.14 3.97
C HIS A 94 0.85 -0.08 4.43
N ILE A 95 1.59 0.89 3.91
CA ILE A 95 3.00 1.11 4.20
C ILE A 95 3.14 2.50 4.81
N THR A 96 3.61 2.54 6.05
CA THR A 96 3.95 3.77 6.77
C THR A 96 5.44 3.73 7.13
N PRO A 97 6.07 4.86 7.53
CA PRO A 97 7.47 4.86 7.94
C PRO A 97 7.84 3.91 9.08
N THR A 98 6.86 3.43 9.86
CA THR A 98 7.12 2.61 11.06
C THR A 98 6.45 1.24 11.05
N LYS A 99 5.49 1.02 10.15
CA LYS A 99 4.66 -0.19 10.11
C LYS A 99 4.21 -0.49 8.69
N HIS A 100 4.21 -1.78 8.36
CA HIS A 100 3.61 -2.31 7.14
C HIS A 100 2.50 -3.28 7.54
N ILE A 101 1.32 -3.09 7.00
CA ILE A 101 0.13 -3.87 7.33
C ILE A 101 -0.43 -4.49 6.07
N LEU A 102 -0.74 -5.78 6.12
CA LEU A 102 -1.51 -6.48 5.11
C LEU A 102 -2.91 -6.74 5.65
N TYR A 103 -3.94 -6.22 4.99
CA TYR A 103 -5.33 -6.52 5.28
C TYR A 103 -5.80 -7.66 4.39
N THR A 104 -6.37 -8.69 5.02
CA THR A 104 -6.95 -9.87 4.37
C THR A 104 -8.24 -10.27 5.10
N ALA A 105 -9.05 -11.11 4.49
CA ALA A 105 -10.26 -11.68 5.07
C ALA A 105 -10.10 -13.18 5.35
#